data_AF-A0A7K4DSN7-F1
#
_entry.id   AF-A0A7K4DSN7-F1
#
_cell.length_a   1.000
_cell.length_b   1.000
_cell.length_c   1.000
_cell.angle_alpha   90.00
_cell.angle_beta   90.00
_cell.angle_gamma   90.00
#
_symmetry.space_group_name_H-M   'P 1'
#
loop_
_entity.id
_entity.type
_entity.pdbx_description
1 polymer ?
#
loop_
_entity_poly.entity_id
_entity_poly.type
_entity_poly.pdbx_seq_one_letter_code
_entity_poly.pdbx_strand_id
1 'polypeptide(L)'
;MPGRRGFLSLFPGDDLLAKEIRSWKSFGDGLRLEDRKIFNNMIRQCYKYLESINAKGEPYTTESLMLSLILIQHKMIDFLINSRK
;
A
#
# COMPACT_ATOMS: atom_id res chain seq x y z
N MET A 1 29.03 -9.25 -7.44
CA MET A 1 27.97 -9.80 -6.57
C MET A 1 26.83 -10.26 -7.46
N PRO A 2 26.46 -11.55 -7.43
CA PRO A 2 25.44 -12.12 -8.32
C PRO A 2 24.04 -11.64 -7.95
N GLY A 3 23.16 -11.63 -8.95
CA GLY A 3 21.92 -10.85 -9.00
C GLY A 3 20.94 -11.06 -7.86
N ARG A 4 20.34 -9.93 -7.43
CA ARG A 4 19.09 -9.90 -6.66
C ARG A 4 18.01 -10.60 -7.48
N ARG A 5 17.76 -11.88 -7.21
CA ARG A 5 16.51 -12.53 -7.58
C ARG A 5 15.41 -11.86 -6.76
N GLY A 6 14.73 -10.90 -7.37
CA GLY A 6 13.49 -10.36 -6.84
C GLY A 6 12.54 -11.53 -6.61
N PHE A 7 11.96 -11.60 -5.42
CA PHE A 7 10.82 -12.46 -5.11
C PHE A 7 9.61 -11.94 -5.92
N LEU A 8 9.61 -12.19 -7.22
CA LEU A 8 8.39 -12.15 -8.02
C LEU A 8 7.63 -13.44 -7.68
N SER A 9 6.61 -13.29 -6.85
CA SER A 9 5.57 -14.29 -6.69
C SER A 9 5.09 -14.74 -8.08
N LEU A 10 5.21 -16.03 -8.38
CA LEU A 10 4.75 -16.66 -9.61
C LEU A 10 3.21 -16.63 -9.76
N PHE A 11 2.50 -16.12 -8.75
CA PHE A 11 1.05 -15.96 -8.75
C PHE A 11 0.66 -14.52 -8.37
N PRO A 12 -0.17 -13.83 -9.19
CA PRO A 12 -0.61 -12.45 -8.93
C PRO A 12 -1.55 -12.29 -7.71
N GLY A 13 -1.72 -13.34 -6.90
CA GLY A 13 -2.51 -13.33 -5.66
C GLY A 13 -1.70 -13.53 -4.36
N ASP A 14 -0.39 -13.72 -4.48
CA ASP A 14 0.49 -14.17 -3.38
C ASP A 14 1.52 -13.13 -2.92
N ASP A 15 1.48 -11.91 -3.45
CA ASP A 15 2.31 -10.84 -2.92
C ASP A 15 1.89 -10.44 -1.49
N LEU A 16 2.88 -10.00 -0.70
CA LEU A 16 2.70 -9.71 0.72
C LEU A 16 1.63 -8.63 0.95
N LEU A 17 1.58 -7.65 0.04
CA LEU A 17 0.61 -6.57 0.07
C LEU A 17 -0.83 -7.10 -0.09
N ALA A 18 -1.08 -8.02 -1.02
CA ALA A 18 -2.41 -8.61 -1.22
C ALA A 18 -2.87 -9.39 0.02
N LYS A 19 -1.95 -10.10 0.70
CA LYS A 19 -2.25 -10.79 1.97
C LYS A 19 -2.63 -9.80 3.07
N GLU A 20 -1.86 -8.73 3.22
CA GLU A 20 -2.11 -7.69 4.20
C GLU A 20 -3.43 -6.94 3.92
N ILE A 21 -3.72 -6.61 2.66
CA ILE A 21 -4.99 -5.95 2.30
C ILE A 21 -6.18 -6.87 2.62
N ARG A 22 -6.05 -8.18 2.40
CA ARG A 22 -7.10 -9.14 2.77
C ARG A 22 -7.30 -9.21 4.27
N SER A 23 -6.25 -9.10 5.09
CA SER A 23 -6.39 -9.10 6.55
C SER A 23 -7.13 -7.85 7.06
N TRP A 24 -7.07 -6.74 6.33
CA TRP A 24 -7.80 -5.50 6.65
C TRP A 24 -9.25 -5.47 6.14
N LYS A 25 -9.74 -6.55 5.51
CA LYS A 25 -11.10 -6.60 4.95
C LYS A 25 -12.18 -6.36 6.02
N SER A 26 -12.04 -6.98 7.19
CA SER A 26 -13.01 -6.82 8.30
C SER A 26 -13.06 -5.38 8.81
N PHE A 27 -11.92 -4.69 8.84
CA PHE A 27 -11.86 -3.26 9.16
C PHE A 27 -12.65 -2.44 8.14
N GLY A 28 -12.40 -2.66 6.84
CA GLY A 28 -13.13 -1.97 5.77
C GLY A 28 -14.64 -2.26 5.77
N ASP A 29 -15.02 -3.50 6.07
CA ASP A 29 -16.42 -3.93 6.17
C ASP A 29 -17.14 -3.33 7.40
N GLY A 30 -16.40 -2.94 8.45
CA GLY A 30 -16.92 -2.21 9.60
C GLY A 30 -17.20 -0.72 9.34
N LEU A 31 -16.66 -0.15 8.25
CA LEU A 31 -16.86 1.25 7.90
C LEU A 31 -18.25 1.50 7.27
N ARG A 32 -18.75 2.74 7.44
CA ARG A 32 -19.90 3.25 6.69
C ARG A 32 -19.61 3.24 5.19
N LEU A 33 -20.66 3.20 4.36
CA LEU A 33 -20.51 3.04 2.90
C LEU A 33 -19.59 4.10 2.26
N GLU A 34 -19.69 5.36 2.70
CA GLU A 34 -18.87 6.46 2.19
C GLU A 34 -17.40 6.26 2.57
N ASP A 35 -17.13 6.03 3.85
CA ASP A 35 -15.78 5.79 4.38
C ASP A 35 -15.14 4.54 3.78
N ARG A 36 -15.92 3.47 3.56
CA ARG A 36 -15.44 2.24 2.92
C ARG A 36 -14.96 2.47 1.50
N LYS A 37 -15.67 3.29 0.72
CA LYS A 37 -15.25 3.64 -0.65
C LYS A 37 -13.93 4.39 -0.64
N ILE A 38 -13.78 5.36 0.27
CA ILE A 38 -12.55 6.13 0.45
C ILE A 38 -11.40 5.22 0.89
N PHE A 39 -11.62 4.37 1.89
CA PHE A 39 -10.66 3.40 2.41
C PHE A 39 -10.17 2.44 1.32
N ASN A 40 -11.08 1.86 0.54
CA ASN A 40 -10.72 0.95 -0.55
C ASN A 40 -9.91 1.65 -1.63
N ASN A 41 -10.26 2.88 -1.99
CA ASN A 41 -9.48 3.67 -2.94
C ASN A 41 -8.09 3.99 -2.38
N MET A 42 -8.00 4.39 -1.12
CA MET A 42 -6.75 4.68 -0.43
C MET A 42 -5.81 3.47 -0.44
N ILE A 43 -6.29 2.29 -0.03
CA ILE A 43 -5.49 1.07 0.00
C ILE A 43 -5.03 0.64 -1.40
N ARG A 44 -5.90 0.74 -2.41
CA ARG A 44 -5.53 0.41 -3.80
C ARG A 44 -4.37 1.24 -4.32
N GLN A 45 -4.23 2.49 -3.87
CA GLN A 45 -3.10 3.31 -4.31
C GLN A 45 -1.75 2.82 -3.79
N CYS A 46 -1.71 1.99 -2.73
CA CYS A 46 -0.45 1.43 -2.22
C CYS A 46 0.17 0.38 -3.16
N TYR A 47 -0.58 -0.19 -4.11
CA TYR A 47 0.00 -1.08 -5.12
C TYR A 47 1.10 -0.42 -5.96
N LYS A 48 1.14 0.91 -6.05
CA LYS A 48 2.24 1.63 -6.71
C LYS A 48 3.60 1.49 -6.00
N TYR A 49 3.58 1.04 -4.75
CA TYR A 49 4.77 0.77 -3.94
C TYR A 49 4.96 -0.73 -3.66
N LEU A 50 4.29 -1.60 -4.43
CA LEU A 50 4.34 -3.06 -4.25
C LEU A 50 5.78 -3.58 -4.17
N GLU A 51 6.64 -3.14 -5.09
CA GLU A 51 8.05 -3.56 -5.10
C GLU A 51 8.79 -3.12 -3.84
N SER A 52 8.59 -1.89 -3.38
CA SER A 52 9.21 -1.36 -2.16
C SER A 52 8.72 -2.09 -0.90
N ILE A 53 7.42 -2.39 -0.84
CA ILE A 53 6.80 -3.15 0.26
C ILE A 53 7.34 -4.58 0.28
N ASN A 54 7.39 -5.25 -0.88
CA ASN A 54 7.94 -6.60 -0.99
C ASN A 54 9.45 -6.65 -0.71
N ALA A 55 10.20 -5.60 -1.07
CA ALA A 55 11.63 -5.50 -0.79
C ALA A 55 11.93 -5.36 0.70
N LYS A 56 11.03 -4.71 1.47
CA LYS A 56 11.15 -4.65 2.93
C LYS A 56 10.88 -6.02 3.57
N GLY A 57 9.92 -6.77 3.03
CA GLY A 57 9.61 -8.14 3.44
C GLY A 57 8.89 -8.24 4.79
N GLU A 58 8.56 -9.47 5.18
CA GLU A 58 7.97 -9.78 6.49
C GLU A 58 9.00 -9.61 7.63
N PRO A 59 8.56 -9.31 8.86
CA PRO A 59 7.16 -9.12 9.30
C PRO A 59 6.62 -7.71 9.03
N TYR A 60 7.36 -6.84 8.36
CA TYR A 60 7.10 -5.39 8.34
C TYR A 60 6.12 -4.93 7.24
N THR A 61 5.24 -5.81 6.78
CA THR A 61 4.33 -5.52 5.65
C THR A 61 3.30 -4.47 6.03
N THR A 62 2.77 -4.53 7.26
CA THR A 62 1.83 -3.55 7.81
C THR A 62 2.47 -2.16 7.90
N GLU A 63 3.68 -2.04 8.45
CA GLU A 63 4.41 -0.77 8.56
C GLU A 63 4.74 -0.21 7.17
N SER A 64 5.12 -1.08 6.23
CA SER A 64 5.40 -0.67 4.85
C SER A 64 4.14 -0.16 4.14
N LEU A 65 2.99 -0.79 4.39
CA LEU A 65 1.69 -0.32 3.91
C LEU A 65 1.34 1.04 4.52
N MET A 66 1.48 1.21 5.83
CA MET A 66 1.20 2.48 6.52
C MET A 66 2.13 3.61 6.06
N LEU A 67 3.43 3.36 5.94
CA LEU A 67 4.39 4.34 5.42
C LEU A 67 4.08 4.71 3.97
N SER A 68 3.65 3.74 3.16
CA SER A 68 3.19 4.00 1.80
C SER A 68 2.00 4.96 1.82
N LEU A 69 0.99 4.71 2.65
CA LEU A 69 -0.17 5.60 2.80
C LEU A 69 0.24 7.02 3.19
N ILE A 70 1.09 7.17 4.21
CA ILE A 70 1.59 8.47 4.67
C ILE A 70 2.33 9.18 3.53
N LEU A 71 3.17 8.47 2.77
CA LEU A 71 3.90 9.03 1.64
C LEU A 71 2.95 9.54 0.54
N ILE A 72 1.86 8.81 0.24
CA ILE A 72 0.85 9.27 -0.73
C ILE A 72 0.26 10.60 -0.28
N GLN A 73 -0.17 10.67 0.99
CA GLN A 73 -0.79 11.87 1.53
C GLN A 73 0.20 13.05 1.56
N HIS A 74 1.46 12.80 1.95
CA HIS A 74 2.49 13.82 1.95
C HIS A 74 2.75 14.38 0.55
N LYS A 75 2.81 13.53 -0.49
CA LYS A 75 2.94 13.98 -1.88
C LYS A 75 1.75 14.82 -2.35
N MET A 76 0.52 14.48 -1.92
CA MET A 76 -0.67 15.27 -2.24
C MET A 76 -0.63 16.64 -1.56
N ILE A 77 -0.22 16.69 -0.29
CA ILE A 77 -0.06 17.94 0.45
C ILE A 77 1.00 18.83 -0.20
N ASP A 78 2.18 18.27 -0.51
CA ASP A 78 3.27 19.00 -1.16
C ASP A 78 2.84 19.53 -2.54
N PHE A 79 2.14 18.70 -3.33
CA PHE A 79 1.56 19.14 -4.60
C PHE A 79 0.61 20.33 -4.43
N LEU A 80 -0.30 20.29 -3.44
CA LEU A 80 -1.26 21.37 -3.19
C LEU A 80 -0.58 22.65 -2.69
N ILE A 81 0.48 22.54 -1.90
CA ILE A 81 1.27 23.69 -1.43
C ILE A 81 2.01 24.34 -2.60
N ASN A 82 2.65 23.53 -3.46
CA ASN A 82 3.46 24.04 -4.56
C ASN A 82 2.61 24.52 -5.75
N SER A 83 1.40 23.99 -5.94
CA SER A 83 0.47 24.41 -7.01
C SER A 83 -0.31 25.68 -6.69
N ARG A 84 -0.17 26.24 -5.49
CA ARG A 84 -0.76 27.53 -5.09
C ARG A 84 0.18 28.73 -5.31
N LYS A 85 1.39 28.49 -5.80
CA LYS A 85 2.35 29.52 -6.22
C LYS A 85 2.18 29.80 -7.70
#